data_AF-A0A959JY43-F1
#
_entry.id   AF-A0A959JY43-F1
#
_cell.length_a   1.000
_cell.length_b   1.000
_cell.length_c   1.000
_cell.angle_alpha   90.00
_cell.angle_beta   90.00
_cell.angle_gamma   90.00
#
_symmetry.space_group_name_H-M   'P 1'
#
loop_
_entity.id
_entity.type
_entity.pdbx_description
1 polymer ?
#
loop_
_entity_poly.entity_id
_entity_poly.type
_entity_poly.pdbx_seq_one_letter_code
_entity_poly.pdbx_strand_id
1 'polypeptide(L)'
;PGGDFVELFQDIPEESLVCNISYKDEHFFFNALQAIGDQKSAPIYAHTGEKLLSTIIPGDLNIPILTNIHHVWPHAVKSEDGAMQLYLLVHGWNKGKFAVLKMEK
;
A
#
# COMPACT_ATOMS: atom_id res chain seq x y z
N PRO A 1 26.15 9.77 17.58
CA PRO A 1 24.74 10.22 17.45
C PRO A 1 23.80 9.06 17.79
N GLY A 2 23.10 9.13 18.92
CA GLY A 2 22.03 8.18 19.23
C GLY A 2 20.81 8.51 18.36
N GLY A 3 20.28 7.51 17.67
CA GLY A 3 18.97 7.64 17.04
C GLY A 3 17.89 7.32 18.07
N ASP A 4 16.81 8.10 18.07
CA ASP A 4 15.64 7.80 18.87
C ASP A 4 14.70 6.87 18.09
N PHE A 5 14.08 5.94 18.81
CA PHE A 5 12.96 5.18 18.25
C PHE A 5 11.79 6.14 18.07
N VAL A 6 11.32 6.26 16.83
CA VAL A 6 10.14 7.08 16.49
C VAL A 6 9.01 6.14 16.14
N GLU A 7 7.92 6.26 16.89
CA GLU A 7 6.68 5.58 16.59
C GLU A 7 5.95 6.38 15.50
N LEU A 8 5.87 5.79 14.30
CA LEU A 8 5.17 6.35 13.15
C LEU A 8 4.06 5.37 12.72
N PHE A 9 3.13 5.86 11.91
CA PHE A 9 2.02 5.07 11.36
C PHE A 9 0.95 4.69 12.38
N GLN A 10 0.44 5.68 13.11
CA GLN A 10 -0.72 5.49 13.99
C GLN A 10 -1.98 5.09 13.20
N ASP A 11 -3.05 4.69 13.89
CA ASP A 11 -4.34 4.38 13.27
C ASP A 11 -4.34 3.22 12.24
N ILE A 12 -3.28 2.41 12.17
CA ILE A 12 -3.30 1.12 11.45
C ILE A 12 -3.70 -0.02 12.41
N PRO A 13 -4.34 -1.10 11.91
CA PRO A 13 -4.68 -2.25 12.75
C PRO A 13 -3.44 -2.88 13.42
N GLU A 14 -3.53 -3.29 14.69
CA GLU A 14 -2.36 -3.82 15.44
C GLU A 14 -1.72 -5.06 14.80
N GLU A 15 -2.52 -5.89 14.13
CA GLU A 15 -2.06 -7.14 13.49
C GLU A 15 -1.40 -6.91 12.12
N SER A 16 -1.19 -5.66 11.70
CA SER A 16 -0.84 -5.31 10.33
C SER A 16 0.55 -5.73 9.87
N LEU A 17 1.38 -6.44 10.67
CA LEU A 17 2.72 -6.93 10.31
C LEU A 17 3.32 -6.22 9.09
N VAL A 18 3.71 -4.96 9.30
CA VAL A 18 3.97 -4.01 8.21
C VAL A 18 5.13 -4.52 7.35
N CYS A 19 4.91 -4.52 6.04
CA CYS A 19 5.93 -4.83 5.06
C CYS A 19 6.05 -3.67 4.08
N ASN A 20 7.30 -3.39 3.70
CA ASN A 20 7.67 -2.54 2.57
C ASN A 20 7.02 -1.14 2.56
N ILE A 21 7.75 -0.19 3.12
CA ILE A 21 7.32 1.21 3.21
C ILE A 21 7.97 1.99 2.08
N SER A 22 7.14 2.60 1.25
CA SER A 22 7.55 3.52 0.20
C SER A 22 7.01 4.91 0.50
N TYR A 23 7.73 5.96 0.10
CA TYR A 23 7.33 7.35 0.35
C TYR A 23 7.27 8.11 -0.96
N LYS A 24 6.19 8.89 -1.15
CA LYS A 24 6.00 9.78 -2.28
C LYS A 24 5.13 10.97 -1.90
N ASP A 25 5.63 12.18 -2.19
CA ASP A 25 4.90 13.45 -2.08
C ASP A 25 4.08 13.55 -0.77
N GLU A 26 4.75 13.41 0.38
CA GLU A 26 4.16 13.50 1.74
C GLU A 26 3.34 12.29 2.19
N HIS A 27 3.30 11.23 1.39
CA HIS A 27 2.53 10.03 1.69
C HIS A 27 3.43 8.80 1.74
N PHE A 28 3.22 7.98 2.75
CA PHE A 28 3.72 6.63 2.85
C PHE A 28 2.70 5.66 2.28
N PHE A 29 3.19 4.74 1.45
CA PHE A 29 2.42 3.62 0.92
C PHE A 29 3.09 2.33 1.38
N PHE A 30 2.33 1.50 2.08
CA PHE A 30 2.81 0.24 2.64
C PHE A 30 1.68 -0.74 2.75
N ASN A 31 1.97 -1.98 3.12
CA ASN A 31 0.97 -3.03 3.23
C ASN A 31 1.18 -3.86 4.48
N ALA A 32 0.12 -4.55 4.90
CA ALA A 32 0.28 -5.69 5.78
C ALA A 32 0.81 -6.89 5.00
N LEU A 33 1.52 -7.79 5.68
CA LEU A 33 2.03 -9.01 5.04
C LEU A 33 0.89 -9.96 4.62
N GLN A 34 -0.21 -9.98 5.39
CA GLN A 34 -1.34 -10.89 5.24
C GLN A 34 -2.66 -10.19 5.53
N ALA A 35 -3.77 -10.86 5.23
CA ALA A 35 -5.10 -10.40 5.60
C ALA A 35 -5.25 -10.26 7.12
N ILE A 36 -6.04 -9.27 7.54
CA ILE A 36 -6.33 -8.98 8.95
C ILE A 36 -7.81 -9.26 9.22
N GLY A 37 -8.11 -10.02 10.28
CA GLY A 37 -9.48 -10.45 10.57
C GLY A 37 -10.13 -11.16 9.37
N ASP A 38 -11.32 -10.70 9.00
CA ASP A 38 -12.13 -11.28 7.91
C ASP A 38 -11.85 -10.67 6.51
N GLN A 39 -10.77 -9.89 6.36
CA GLN A 39 -10.44 -9.28 5.08
C GLN A 39 -10.06 -10.33 4.02
N LYS A 40 -10.45 -10.08 2.77
CA LYS A 40 -10.18 -11.01 1.65
C LYS A 40 -8.71 -11.04 1.21
N SER A 41 -7.93 -10.04 1.60
CA SER A 41 -6.52 -9.90 1.27
C SER A 41 -5.81 -9.01 2.27
N ALA A 42 -4.49 -9.01 2.22
CA ALA A 42 -3.69 -8.04 2.93
C ALA A 42 -4.07 -6.59 2.53
N PRO A 43 -4.29 -5.70 3.51
CA PRO A 43 -4.55 -4.29 3.27
C PRO A 43 -3.31 -3.54 2.78
N ILE A 44 -3.56 -2.51 1.97
CA ILE A 44 -2.59 -1.50 1.56
C ILE A 44 -3.01 -0.17 2.21
N TYR A 45 -2.06 0.54 2.79
CA TYR A 45 -2.28 1.80 3.49
C TYR A 45 -1.66 2.96 2.73
N ALA A 46 -2.37 4.08 2.69
CA ALA A 46 -1.81 5.39 2.38
C ALA A 46 -1.85 6.24 3.65
N HIS A 47 -0.72 6.78 4.07
CA HIS A 47 -0.55 7.38 5.40
C HIS A 47 0.37 8.59 5.37
N THR A 48 0.17 9.61 6.20
CA THR A 48 1.06 10.79 6.27
C THR A 48 2.26 10.64 7.21
N GLY A 49 2.50 9.44 7.76
CA GLY A 49 3.29 9.24 9.00
C GLY A 49 2.53 9.51 10.30
N GLU A 50 1.59 10.47 10.30
CA GLU A 50 0.78 10.85 11.48
C GLU A 50 -0.65 10.31 11.44
N LYS A 51 -1.26 10.26 10.25
CA LYS A 51 -2.66 9.84 10.06
C LYS A 51 -2.81 8.83 8.92
N LEU A 52 -3.62 7.79 9.15
CA LEU A 52 -4.09 6.90 8.10
C LEU A 52 -5.13 7.61 7.23
N LEU A 53 -4.83 7.75 5.93
CA LEU A 53 -5.69 8.46 4.98
C LEU A 53 -6.60 7.51 4.20
N SER A 54 -6.09 6.33 3.83
CA SER A 54 -6.85 5.35 3.07
C SER A 54 -6.35 3.94 3.32
N THR A 55 -7.29 2.99 3.25
CA THR A 55 -7.03 1.55 3.25
C THR A 55 -7.64 0.95 2.00
N ILE A 56 -6.84 0.22 1.25
CA ILE A 56 -7.25 -0.49 0.03
C ILE A 56 -7.17 -1.98 0.33
N ILE A 57 -8.26 -2.72 0.06
CA ILE A 57 -8.31 -4.18 0.17
C ILE A 57 -8.39 -4.77 -1.26
N PRO A 58 -7.26 -5.17 -1.89
CA PRO A 58 -7.28 -5.68 -3.26
C PRO A 58 -8.23 -6.86 -3.50
N GLY A 59 -8.47 -7.68 -2.47
CA GLY A 59 -9.43 -8.78 -2.53
C GLY A 59 -10.88 -8.34 -2.74
N ASP A 60 -11.25 -7.11 -2.37
CA ASP A 60 -12.58 -6.55 -2.65
C ASP A 60 -12.73 -6.05 -4.09
N LEU A 61 -11.61 -5.85 -4.79
CA LEU A 61 -11.58 -5.56 -6.22
C LEU A 61 -11.70 -6.84 -7.08
N ASN A 62 -11.94 -7.99 -6.46
CA ASN A 62 -11.98 -9.31 -7.10
C ASN A 62 -10.69 -9.62 -7.87
N ILE A 63 -9.53 -9.27 -7.32
CA ILE A 63 -8.22 -9.63 -7.86
C ILE A 63 -7.75 -10.93 -7.16
N PRO A 64 -8.02 -12.13 -7.74
CA PRO A 64 -7.89 -13.41 -7.03
C PRO A 64 -6.45 -13.78 -6.66
N ILE A 65 -5.47 -13.07 -7.21
CA ILE A 65 -4.04 -13.38 -7.10
C ILE A 65 -3.33 -12.63 -5.98
N LEU A 66 -3.97 -11.64 -5.34
CA LEU A 66 -3.35 -10.77 -4.33
C LEU A 66 -3.94 -10.98 -2.94
N THR A 67 -3.73 -12.16 -2.34
CA THR A 67 -4.11 -12.43 -0.95
C THR A 67 -3.06 -11.98 0.04
N ASN A 68 -1.78 -12.31 -0.20
CA ASN A 68 -0.63 -11.83 0.57
C ASN A 68 0.16 -10.85 -0.27
N ILE A 69 0.57 -9.73 0.31
CA ILE A 69 1.28 -8.64 -0.39
C ILE A 69 2.68 -8.51 0.19
N HIS A 70 3.67 -8.37 -0.69
CA HIS A 70 5.07 -8.17 -0.30
C HIS A 70 5.57 -6.76 -0.62
N HIS A 71 5.01 -6.12 -1.65
CA HIS A 71 5.45 -4.82 -2.09
C HIS A 71 4.29 -4.01 -2.63
N VAL A 72 4.22 -2.76 -2.19
CA VAL A 72 3.43 -1.70 -2.82
C VAL A 72 4.37 -0.56 -3.18
N TRP A 73 4.36 -0.13 -4.44
CA TRP A 73 5.19 0.96 -4.92
C TRP A 73 4.36 2.04 -5.63
N PRO A 74 4.40 3.30 -5.18
CA PRO A 74 3.73 4.40 -5.84
C PRO A 74 4.53 4.85 -7.06
N HIS A 75 3.86 4.96 -8.20
CA HIS A 75 4.44 5.39 -9.46
C HIS A 75 3.56 6.43 -10.12
N ALA A 76 4.06 7.66 -10.27
CA ALA A 76 3.36 8.70 -11.00
C ALA A 76 3.82 8.75 -12.45
N VAL A 77 2.88 8.61 -13.37
CA VAL A 77 3.12 8.63 -14.81
C VAL A 77 2.49 9.87 -15.39
N LYS A 78 3.20 10.54 -16.30
CA LYS A 78 2.66 11.67 -17.06
C LYS A 78 1.89 11.13 -18.27
N SER A 79 0.61 11.44 -18.38
CA SER A 79 -0.22 11.10 -19.55
C SER A 79 0.13 11.99 -20.74
N GLU A 80 -0.38 11.62 -21.92
CA GLU A 80 -0.15 12.35 -23.18
C GLU A 80 -0.63 13.82 -23.12
N ASP A 81 -1.71 14.08 -22.40
CA ASP A 81 -2.26 15.43 -22.14
C ASP A 81 -1.47 16.23 -21.08
N GLY A 82 -0.43 15.63 -20.51
CA GLY A 82 0.43 16.23 -19.51
C GLY A 82 -0.06 16.12 -18.07
N ALA A 83 -1.22 15.52 -17.82
CA ALA A 83 -1.69 15.26 -16.46
C ALA A 83 -0.81 14.20 -15.75
N MET A 84 -0.72 14.29 -14.43
CA MET A 84 -0.04 13.28 -13.62
C MET A 84 -1.06 12.26 -13.11
N GLN A 85 -0.79 10.99 -13.34
CA GLN A 85 -1.62 9.87 -12.87
C GLN A 85 -0.81 9.02 -11.88
N LEU A 86 -1.34 8.85 -10.67
CA LEU A 86 -0.77 7.95 -9.67
C LEU A 86 -1.26 6.52 -9.91
N TYR A 87 -0.30 5.60 -9.90
CA TYR A 87 -0.52 4.16 -9.88
C TYR A 87 0.16 3.54 -8.65
N LEU A 88 -0.41 2.47 -8.13
CA LEU A 88 0.24 1.58 -7.16
C LEU A 88 0.57 0.26 -7.84
N LEU A 89 1.87 -0.06 -7.91
CA LEU A 89 2.34 -1.38 -8.31
C LEU A 89 2.28 -2.30 -7.08
N VAL A 90 1.44 -3.31 -7.12
CA VAL A 90 1.19 -4.22 -6.00
C VAL A 90 1.69 -5.60 -6.36
N HIS A 91 2.66 -6.13 -5.61
CA HIS A 91 3.21 -7.47 -5.84
C HIS A 91 2.89 -8.39 -4.67
N GLY A 92 2.36 -9.57 -4.99
CA GLY A 92 2.17 -10.64 -4.03
C GLY A 92 3.47 -11.41 -3.76
N TRP A 93 3.48 -12.19 -2.68
CA TRP A 93 4.61 -13.06 -2.31
C TRP A 93 4.86 -14.19 -3.33
N ASN A 94 3.83 -14.58 -4.07
CA ASN A 94 3.92 -15.63 -5.09
C ASN A 94 4.48 -15.08 -6.40
N LYS A 95 5.43 -15.81 -7.02
CA LYS A 95 6.06 -15.43 -8.30
C LYS A 95 4.99 -15.11 -9.36
N GLY A 96 5.12 -13.93 -9.98
CA GLY A 96 4.30 -13.51 -11.13
C GLY A 96 2.94 -12.91 -10.78
N LYS A 97 2.55 -12.82 -9.51
CA LYS A 97 1.27 -12.22 -9.10
C LYS A 97 1.46 -10.73 -8.79
N PHE A 98 1.01 -9.86 -9.70
CA PHE A 98 1.00 -8.41 -9.49
C PHE A 98 -0.31 -7.79 -9.98
N ALA A 99 -0.63 -6.60 -9.48
CA ALA A 99 -1.64 -5.72 -10.05
C ALA A 99 -1.12 -4.28 -10.09
N VAL A 100 -1.73 -3.48 -10.97
CA VAL A 100 -1.50 -2.05 -11.05
C VAL A 100 -2.81 -1.37 -10.71
N LEU A 101 -2.87 -0.70 -9.57
CA LEU A 101 -4.05 0.03 -9.14
C LEU A 101 -3.92 1.48 -9.60
N LYS A 102 -4.90 1.97 -10.35
CA LYS A 102 -4.96 3.37 -10.77
C LYS A 102 -5.80 4.16 -9.77
N MET A 103 -5.33 5.34 -9.37
CA MET A 103 -6.18 6.28 -8.64
C MET A 103 -7.22 6.89 -9.58
N GLU A 104 -8.49 6.56 -9.40
CA GLU A 104 -9.59 7.23 -10.10
C GLU A 104 -9.93 8.57 -9.43
N LYS A 105 -10.41 9.53 -10.23
CA LYS A 105 -10.85 10.86 -9.76
C LYS A 105 -12.33 10.87 -9.39
#